data_AF-A0A821H5Y5-F1
#
_entry.id   AF-A0A821H5Y5-F1
#
_cell.length_a   1.000
_cell.length_b   1.000
_cell.length_c   1.000
_cell.angle_alpha   90.00
_cell.angle_beta   90.00
_cell.angle_gamma   90.00
#
_symmetry.space_group_name_H-M   'P 1'
#
loop_
_entity.id
_entity.type
_entity.pdbx_description
1 polymer ?
#
loop_
_entity_poly.entity_id
_entity_poly.type
_entity_poly.pdbx_seq_one_letter_code
_entity_poly.pdbx_strand_id
1 'polypeptide(L)'
;LCGISSSSDQTLPGKKVWSIDEEIGFYMSSINISKKIKFSHYWSDYEHRLSLMSGVVRRVSIIPASSVPCESTFSIAGYIRRKERCSLSANAIRYSLVLKDSHKLELLR
;
A
#
# COMPACT_ATOMS: atom_id res chain seq x y z
N LEU A 1 15.23 -27.19 -11.74
CA LEU A 1 15.66 -27.14 -10.32
C LEU A 1 16.61 -25.97 -10.17
N CYS A 2 16.07 -24.76 -9.91
CA CYS A 2 16.89 -23.56 -9.75
C CYS A 2 17.08 -23.31 -8.26
N GLY A 3 18.33 -23.36 -7.81
CA GLY A 3 18.73 -23.29 -6.41
C GLY A 3 18.42 -21.92 -5.79
N ILE A 4 17.81 -21.96 -4.60
CA ILE A 4 17.67 -20.81 -3.73
C ILE A 4 19.08 -20.46 -3.25
N SER A 5 19.65 -19.40 -3.82
CA SER A 5 20.89 -18.82 -3.32
C SER A 5 20.54 -17.98 -2.09
N SER A 6 20.90 -18.49 -0.93
CA SER A 6 20.84 -17.79 0.35
C SER A 6 21.86 -16.65 0.34
N SER A 7 21.41 -15.44 -0.02
CA SER A 7 22.25 -14.24 0.09
C SER A 7 22.34 -13.83 1.55
N SER A 8 23.47 -14.15 2.16
CA SER A 8 23.91 -13.66 3.47
C SER A 8 24.31 -12.18 3.40
N ASP A 9 24.06 -11.52 4.54
CA ASP A 9 24.69 -10.31 5.08
C ASP A 9 24.30 -8.91 4.57
N GLN A 10 23.69 -8.14 5.48
CA GLN A 10 24.43 -7.13 6.27
C GLN A 10 23.55 -6.63 7.44
N THR A 11 23.82 -7.10 8.65
CA THR A 11 23.13 -6.67 9.88
C THR A 11 24.03 -5.69 10.64
N LEU A 12 23.55 -4.46 10.84
CA LEU A 12 24.15 -3.49 11.75
C LEU A 12 24.24 -4.06 13.18
N PRO A 13 25.33 -3.83 13.93
CA PRO A 13 25.54 -4.45 15.23
C PRO A 13 24.52 -3.90 16.25
N GLY A 14 23.65 -4.77 16.76
CA GLY A 14 22.80 -4.49 17.92
C GLY A 14 21.27 -4.51 17.70
N LYS A 15 20.77 -4.67 16.46
CA LYS A 15 19.32 -4.90 16.23
C LYS A 15 19.02 -6.40 16.27
N LYS A 16 18.38 -6.87 17.36
CA LYS A 16 17.80 -8.21 17.41
C LYS A 16 16.73 -8.32 16.32
N VAL A 17 17.01 -9.09 15.27
CA VAL A 17 16.01 -9.46 14.26
C VAL A 17 15.11 -10.52 14.88
N TRP A 18 13.81 -10.26 14.93
CA TRP A 18 12.83 -11.18 15.51
C TRP A 18 12.42 -12.23 14.47
N SER A 19 12.17 -13.45 14.92
CA SER A 19 11.53 -14.46 14.07
C SER A 19 10.06 -14.10 13.83
N ILE A 20 9.45 -14.71 12.82
CA ILE A 20 8.03 -14.48 12.53
C ILE A 20 7.13 -14.87 13.71
N ASP A 21 7.47 -15.95 14.43
CA ASP A 21 6.71 -16.41 15.60
C ASP A 21 6.83 -15.45 16.78
N GLU A 22 8.02 -14.85 16.98
CA GLU A 22 8.25 -13.81 17.99
C GLU A 22 7.45 -12.54 17.66
N GLU A 23 7.45 -12.11 16.39
CA GLU A 23 6.66 -10.96 15.93
C GLU A 23 5.15 -11.18 16.12
N ILE A 24 4.64 -12.37 15.76
CA ILE A 24 3.23 -12.76 15.95
C ILE A 24 2.87 -12.76 17.44
N GLY A 25 3.72 -13.35 18.28
CA GLY A 25 3.50 -13.39 19.72
C GLY A 25 3.43 -11.99 20.33
N PHE A 26 4.33 -11.10 19.93
CA PHE A 26 4.29 -9.70 20.34
C PHE A 26 3.01 -9.01 19.87
N TYR A 27 2.65 -9.14 18.60
CA TYR A 27 1.44 -8.54 18.04
C TYR A 27 0.16 -8.96 18.79
N MET A 28 0.02 -10.25 19.09
CA MET A 28 -1.15 -10.76 19.82
C MET A 28 -1.22 -10.21 21.26
N SER A 29 -0.07 -9.95 21.88
CA SER A 29 -0.01 -9.35 23.22
C SER A 29 -0.28 -7.84 23.20
N SER A 30 0.23 -7.12 22.20
CA SER A 30 0.15 -5.66 22.10
C SER A 30 -1.20 -5.17 21.57
N ILE A 31 -1.86 -5.93 20.70
CA ILE A 31 -3.12 -5.50 20.08
C ILE A 31 -4.25 -5.30 21.11
N ASN A 32 -4.25 -6.09 22.17
CA ASN A 32 -5.23 -5.98 23.25
C ASN A 32 -5.07 -4.69 24.06
N ILE A 33 -3.84 -4.19 24.17
CA ILE A 33 -3.49 -2.92 24.85
C ILE A 33 -3.75 -1.73 23.91
N SER A 34 -3.57 -1.95 22.60
CA SER A 34 -3.59 -0.93 21.55
C SER A 34 -4.97 -0.58 20.98
N LYS A 35 -6.08 -0.99 21.60
CA LYS A 35 -7.45 -0.81 21.04
C LYS A 35 -7.85 0.63 20.68
N LYS A 36 -7.11 1.64 21.17
CA LYS A 36 -7.34 3.07 20.87
C LYS A 36 -6.42 3.66 19.80
N ILE A 37 -5.40 2.92 19.33
CA ILE A 37 -4.43 3.43 18.35
C ILE A 37 -4.98 3.21 16.94
N LYS A 38 -4.87 4.23 16.07
CA LYS A 38 -5.21 4.10 14.65
C LYS A 38 -4.29 3.07 13.99
N PHE A 39 -4.84 2.26 13.09
CA PHE A 39 -4.10 1.21 12.37
C PHE A 39 -2.76 1.70 11.79
N SER A 40 -2.78 2.83 11.06
CA SER A 40 -1.57 3.39 10.45
C SER A 40 -0.51 3.80 11.47
N HIS A 41 -0.92 4.33 12.63
CA HIS A 41 0.00 4.75 13.68
C HIS A 41 0.64 3.53 14.35
N TYR A 42 -0.16 2.50 14.64
CA TYR A 42 0.34 1.25 15.21
C TYR A 42 1.47 0.65 14.35
N TRP A 43 1.24 0.50 13.04
CA TRP A 43 2.24 -0.09 12.16
C TRP A 43 3.46 0.79 11.93
N SER A 44 3.34 2.11 12.08
CA SER A 44 4.47 3.04 12.04
C SER A 44 5.29 2.98 13.34
N ASP A 45 4.64 2.96 14.50
CA ASP A 45 5.28 3.01 15.81
C ASP A 45 6.03 1.71 16.15
N TYR A 46 5.56 0.57 15.63
CA TYR A 46 6.16 -0.74 15.87
C TYR A 46 6.93 -1.28 14.66
N GLU A 47 7.15 -0.49 13.61
CA GLU A 47 7.81 -0.91 12.37
C GLU A 47 9.17 -1.57 12.60
N HIS A 48 9.96 -1.05 13.53
CA HIS A 48 11.29 -1.57 13.86
C HIS A 48 11.27 -2.90 14.61
N ARG A 49 10.18 -3.21 15.33
CA ARG A 49 10.01 -4.47 16.08
C ARG A 49 9.23 -5.52 15.29
N LEU A 50 8.34 -5.06 14.40
CA LEU A 50 7.46 -5.87 13.56
C LEU A 50 7.84 -5.69 12.09
N SER A 51 9.11 -5.91 11.77
CA SER A 51 9.65 -5.59 10.46
C SER A 51 9.07 -6.50 9.36
N LEU A 52 8.93 -7.80 9.65
CA LEU A 52 8.39 -8.78 8.72
C LEU A 52 6.87 -8.56 8.56
N MET A 53 6.17 -8.41 9.68
CA MET A 53 4.72 -8.20 9.70
C MET A 53 4.34 -6.85 9.08
N SER A 54 5.02 -5.75 9.41
CA SER A 54 4.75 -4.43 8.81
C SER A 54 5.00 -4.43 7.30
N GLY A 55 5.97 -5.21 6.82
CA GLY A 55 6.19 -5.44 5.39
C GLY A 55 5.01 -6.14 4.72
N VAL A 56 4.46 -7.18 5.35
CA VAL A 56 3.26 -7.88 4.85
C VAL A 56 2.05 -6.95 4.86
N VAL A 57 1.82 -6.26 5.98
CA VAL A 57 0.70 -5.34 6.16
C VAL A 57 0.72 -4.25 5.12
N ARG A 58 1.87 -3.62 4.86
CA ARG A 58 1.97 -2.60 3.80
C ARG A 58 1.57 -3.14 2.44
N ARG A 59 2.00 -4.36 2.08
CA ARG A 59 1.61 -4.97 0.80
C ARG A 59 0.11 -5.24 0.71
N VAL A 60 -0.49 -5.77 1.78
CA VAL A 60 -1.91 -6.13 1.79
C VAL A 60 -2.81 -4.89 1.90
N SER A 61 -2.43 -3.90 2.71
CA SER A 61 -3.21 -2.69 2.94
C SER A 61 -3.22 -1.71 1.75
N ILE A 62 -2.32 -1.86 0.79
CA ILE A 62 -2.35 -1.10 -0.48
C ILE A 62 -3.48 -1.60 -1.39
N ILE A 63 -3.94 -2.84 -1.21
CA ILE A 63 -5.00 -3.42 -2.04
C ILE A 63 -6.34 -2.85 -1.56
N PRO A 64 -7.02 -2.02 -2.37
CA PRO A 64 -8.32 -1.49 -2.00
C PRO A 64 -9.34 -2.64 -1.91
N ALA A 65 -10.17 -2.62 -0.87
CA ALA A 65 -11.20 -3.64 -0.66
C ALA A 65 -12.37 -3.55 -1.66
N SER A 66 -12.44 -2.50 -2.48
CA SER A 66 -13.51 -2.32 -3.47
C SER A 66 -13.04 -1.58 -4.72
N SER A 67 -13.86 -1.64 -5.78
CA SER A 67 -13.71 -0.87 -7.02
C SER A 67 -14.10 0.61 -6.88
N VAL A 68 -14.76 1.00 -5.79
CA VAL A 68 -15.31 2.35 -5.56
C VAL A 68 -14.29 3.47 -5.77
N PRO A 69 -13.00 3.35 -5.37
CA PRO A 69 -12.00 4.37 -5.65
C PRO A 69 -11.86 4.71 -7.15
N CYS A 70 -12.07 3.73 -8.03
CA CYS A 70 -11.99 3.88 -9.48
C CYS A 70 -13.32 4.32 -10.13
N GLU A 71 -14.46 4.12 -9.47
CA GLU A 71 -15.80 4.39 -10.04
C GLU A 71 -16.00 5.87 -10.38
N SER A 72 -15.48 6.78 -9.55
CA SER A 72 -15.51 8.22 -9.85
C SER A 72 -14.74 8.55 -11.13
N THR A 73 -13.55 7.97 -11.30
CA THR A 73 -12.72 8.12 -12.49
C THR A 73 -13.38 7.51 -13.73
N PHE A 74 -14.00 6.33 -13.62
CA PHE A 74 -14.74 5.71 -14.72
C PHE A 74 -15.98 6.51 -15.12
N SER A 75 -16.68 7.11 -14.16
CA SER A 75 -17.84 7.96 -14.43
C SER A 75 -17.44 9.20 -15.26
N ILE A 76 -16.33 9.85 -14.90
CA ILE A 76 -15.78 10.99 -15.63
C ILE A 76 -15.36 10.58 -17.05
N ALA A 77 -14.64 9.46 -17.18
CA ALA A 77 -14.21 8.93 -18.47
C ALA A 77 -15.40 8.62 -19.39
N GLY A 78 -16.45 7.99 -18.83
CA GLY A 78 -17.68 7.68 -19.55
C GLY A 78 -18.48 8.92 -19.93
N TYR A 79 -18.43 9.99 -19.14
CA TYR A 79 -19.04 11.28 -19.51
C TYR A 79 -18.31 11.93 -20.69
N ILE A 80 -16.97 12.04 -20.63
CA ILE A 80 -16.15 12.64 -21.69
C ILE A 80 -16.34 11.90 -23.01
N ARG A 81 -16.32 10.57 -22.98
CA ARG A 81 -16.48 9.74 -24.19
C ARG A 81 -17.85 9.89 -24.85
N ARG A 82 -18.93 10.08 -24.08
CA ARG A 82 -20.31 10.17 -24.60
C ARG A 82 -20.67 11.53 -25.17
N LYS A 83 -19.93 12.59 -24.83
CA LYS A 83 -20.25 13.96 -25.25
C LYS A 83 -19.66 14.22 -26.64
N GLU A 84 -20.50 14.32 -27.67
CA GLU A 84 -20.06 14.49 -29.07
C GLU A 84 -19.08 15.66 -29.29
N ARG A 85 -19.27 16.78 -28.58
CA ARG A 85 -18.38 17.96 -28.69
C ARG A 85 -17.02 17.80 -28.00
N CYS A 86 -16.81 16.71 -27.27
CA CYS A 86 -15.60 16.46 -26.47
C CYS A 86 -15.15 15.00 -26.56
N SER A 87 -15.44 14.29 -27.66
CA SER A 87 -15.06 12.88 -27.82
C SER A 87 -13.55 12.74 -28.05
N LEU A 88 -12.80 12.75 -26.94
CA LEU A 88 -11.39 12.41 -26.96
C LEU A 88 -11.23 10.94 -27.34
N SER A 89 -10.14 10.63 -28.05
CA SER A 89 -9.76 9.24 -28.31
C SER A 89 -9.52 8.50 -26.99
N ALA A 90 -9.70 7.18 -27.00
CA ALA A 90 -9.49 6.35 -25.80
C ALA A 90 -8.10 6.53 -25.19
N ASN A 91 -7.07 6.70 -26.04
CA ASN A 91 -5.70 6.97 -25.60
C ASN A 91 -5.59 8.33 -24.91
N ALA A 92 -6.19 9.38 -25.47
CA ALA A 92 -6.14 10.71 -24.89
C ALA A 92 -6.87 10.77 -23.52
N ILE A 93 -8.00 10.05 -23.38
CA ILE A 93 -8.69 9.91 -22.09
C ILE A 93 -7.79 9.19 -21.08
N ARG A 94 -7.19 8.05 -21.47
CA ARG A 94 -6.29 7.26 -20.59
C ARG A 94 -5.14 8.12 -20.07
N TYR A 95 -4.42 8.83 -20.94
CA TYR A 95 -3.31 9.67 -20.50
C TYR A 95 -3.78 10.84 -19.62
N SER A 96 -4.92 11.45 -19.92
CA SER A 96 -5.49 12.52 -19.10
C SER A 96 -5.85 12.05 -17.68
N LEU A 97 -6.38 10.83 -17.54
CA LEU A 97 -6.67 10.25 -16.23
C LEU A 97 -5.41 9.97 -15.43
N VAL A 98 -4.36 9.44 -16.07
CA VAL A 98 -3.06 9.22 -15.43
C VAL A 98 -2.47 10.55 -14.94
N LEU A 99 -2.51 11.60 -15.77
CA LEU A 99 -2.03 12.93 -15.37
C LEU A 99 -2.81 13.49 -14.18
N LYS A 100 -4.14 13.43 -14.22
CA LYS A 100 -5.02 13.86 -13.12
C LYS A 100 -4.67 13.17 -11.80
N ASP A 101 -4.52 11.85 -11.83
CA ASP A 101 -4.28 11.07 -10.61
C ASP A 101 -2.83 11.23 -10.12
N SER A 102 -1.85 11.39 -11.03
CA SER A 102 -0.45 11.67 -10.68
C SER A 102 -0.29 13.00 -9.94
N HIS A 103 -0.95 14.06 -10.40
CA HIS A 103 -0.94 15.36 -9.75
C HIS A 103 -1.53 15.29 -8.33
N LYS A 104 -2.60 14.50 -8.15
CA LYS A 104 -3.20 14.28 -6.83
C LYS A 104 -2.26 13.55 -5.87
N LEU A 105 -1.45 12.62 -6.36
CA LEU A 105 -0.47 11.88 -5.55
C LEU A 105 0.73 12.75 -5.16
N GLU A 106 1.15 13.69 -6.01
CA GLU A 106 2.20 14.66 -5.68
C GLU A 106 1.77 15.62 -4.57
N LEU A 107 0.51 16.05 -4.56
CA LEU A 107 -0.04 16.93 -3.51
C LEU A 107 -0.20 16.24 -2.14
N LEU A 108 -0.11 14.92 -2.08
CA LEU A 108 -0.23 14.12 -0.86
C LEU A 108 1.12 13.69 -0.28
N ARG A 109 2.23 14.02 -0.95
CA ARG A 109 3.61 13.86 -0.46
C ARG A 109 4.10 15.12 0.22
#